data_AF-A0A368EM92-F1
#
_entry.id   AF-A0A368EM92-F1
#
_cell.length_a   1.000
_cell.length_b   1.000
_cell.length_c   1.000
_cell.angle_alpha   90.00
_cell.angle_beta   90.00
_cell.angle_gamma   90.00
#
_symmetry.space_group_name_H-M   'P 1'
#
loop_
_entity.id
_entity.type
_entity.pdbx_description
1 polymer ?
#
loop_
_entity_poly.entity_id
_entity_poly.type
_entity_poly.pdbx_seq_one_letter_code
_entity_poly.pdbx_strand_id
1 'polypeptide(L)'
;ARLLWGLVARSPRLVASSLAGIDALQVPERQGPVRVVTPRLLEAAHRHGVEVHVWTVNDPADMSRLVGMGVDGIVTDRVDVALTTLGPALGHP
;
A
#
# COMPACT_ATOMS: atom_id res chain seq x y z
N ALA A 1 -5.38 6.41 -12.87
CA ALA A 1 -3.92 6.53 -13.15
C ALA A 1 -3.32 7.95 -12.94
N ARG A 2 -4.08 9.00 -12.63
CA ARG A 2 -3.54 10.37 -12.44
C ARG A 2 -2.52 10.50 -11.30
N LEU A 3 -2.70 9.75 -10.21
CA LEU A 3 -1.76 9.69 -9.09
C LEU A 3 -0.38 9.17 -9.50
N LEU A 4 -0.33 8.03 -10.19
CA LEU A 4 0.94 7.46 -10.70
C LEU A 4 1.67 8.44 -11.63
N TRP A 5 0.93 9.11 -12.52
CA TRP A 5 1.47 10.17 -13.36
C TRP A 5 1.98 11.37 -12.55
N GLY A 6 1.26 11.81 -11.51
CA GLY A 6 1.71 12.87 -10.60
C GLY A 6 3.01 12.51 -9.87
N LEU A 7 3.17 11.26 -9.45
CA LEU A 7 4.38 10.76 -8.80
C LEU A 7 5.57 10.72 -9.75
N VAL A 8 5.37 10.24 -10.99
CA VAL A 8 6.38 10.17 -12.06
C VAL A 8 6.79 11.57 -12.50
N ALA A 9 5.82 12.46 -12.75
CA ALA A 9 6.06 13.85 -13.14
C ALA A 9 6.60 14.71 -11.98
N ARG A 10 6.72 14.14 -10.77
CA ARG A 10 7.14 14.80 -9.53
C ARG A 10 6.38 16.10 -9.27
N SER A 11 5.09 16.14 -9.58
CA SER A 11 4.24 17.32 -9.39
C SER A 11 3.42 17.18 -8.10
N PRO A 12 3.76 17.92 -7.02
CA PRO A 12 3.04 17.81 -5.75
C PRO A 12 1.56 18.20 -5.87
N ARG A 13 1.26 19.18 -6.73
CA ARG A 13 -0.13 19.63 -6.95
C ARG A 13 -1.01 18.55 -7.58
N LEU A 14 -0.46 17.80 -8.54
CA LEU A 14 -1.20 16.71 -9.20
C LEU A 14 -1.38 15.51 -8.25
N VAL A 15 -0.41 15.26 -7.38
CA VAL A 15 -0.54 14.24 -6.32
C VAL A 15 -1.63 14.65 -5.34
N ALA A 16 -1.55 15.85 -4.77
CA ALA A 16 -2.51 16.35 -3.79
C ALA A 16 -3.95 16.37 -4.33
N SER A 17 -4.16 16.89 -5.55
CA SER A 17 -5.50 16.91 -6.14
C SER A 17 -6.05 15.53 -6.47
N SER A 18 -5.18 14.54 -6.73
CA SER A 18 -5.59 13.16 -6.97
C SER A 18 -5.94 12.36 -5.72
N LEU A 19 -5.50 12.83 -4.54
CA LEU A 19 -5.74 12.21 -3.24
C LEU A 19 -6.81 12.94 -2.41
N ALA A 20 -7.22 14.14 -2.81
CA ALA A 20 -8.21 14.91 -2.09
C ALA A 20 -9.54 14.15 -1.96
N GLY A 21 -10.00 13.96 -0.72
CA GLY A 21 -11.24 13.24 -0.41
C GLY A 21 -11.17 11.72 -0.56
N ILE A 22 -9.96 11.15 -0.62
CA ILE A 22 -9.73 9.69 -0.66
C ILE A 22 -9.20 9.26 0.69
N ASP A 23 -9.85 8.27 1.31
CA ASP A 23 -9.40 7.73 2.60
C ASP A 23 -8.34 6.63 2.44
N ALA A 24 -8.45 5.82 1.38
CA ALA A 24 -7.53 4.72 1.11
C ALA A 24 -7.33 4.44 -0.38
N LEU A 25 -6.14 3.98 -0.73
CA LEU A 25 -5.79 3.42 -2.03
C LEU A 25 -5.71 1.90 -1.94
N GLN A 26 -6.49 1.20 -2.76
CA GLN A 26 -6.38 -0.25 -2.90
C GLN A 26 -5.72 -0.59 -4.24
N VAL A 27 -4.52 -1.16 -4.19
CA VAL A 27 -3.68 -1.36 -5.38
C VAL A 27 -3.02 -2.74 -5.39
N PRO A 28 -2.66 -3.28 -6.58
CA PRO A 28 -1.77 -4.43 -6.61
C PRO A 28 -0.35 -3.99 -6.27
N GLU A 29 0.50 -4.91 -5.79
CA GLU A 29 1.93 -4.58 -5.62
C GLU A 29 2.56 -4.18 -6.97
N ARG A 30 2.21 -4.91 -8.02
CA ARG A 30 2.67 -4.71 -9.40
C ARG A 30 1.52 -4.81 -10.39
N GLN A 31 1.61 -4.03 -11.45
CA GLN A 31 0.71 -4.09 -12.61
C GLN A 31 1.56 -4.28 -13.87
N GLY A 32 1.66 -5.54 -14.33
CA GLY A 32 2.59 -5.92 -15.39
C GLY A 32 4.05 -5.52 -15.06
N PRO A 33 4.75 -4.75 -15.92
CA PRO A 33 6.13 -4.33 -15.65
C PRO A 33 6.23 -3.30 -14.52
N VAL A 34 5.14 -2.59 -14.20
CA VAL A 34 5.15 -1.46 -13.25
C VAL A 34 5.05 -1.96 -11.82
N ARG A 35 5.98 -1.52 -10.96
CA ARG A 35 5.83 -1.64 -9.50
C ARG A 35 5.00 -0.45 -9.00
N VAL A 36 3.82 -0.73 -8.49
CA VAL A 36 2.87 0.29 -8.04
C VAL A 36 3.21 0.71 -6.62
N VAL A 37 3.36 -0.28 -5.72
CA VAL A 37 3.72 -0.03 -4.33
C VAL A 37 5.21 0.28 -4.26
N THR A 38 5.51 1.53 -3.93
CA THR A 38 6.87 2.06 -3.80
C THR A 38 6.94 2.96 -2.57
N PRO A 39 8.12 3.14 -1.95
CA PRO A 39 8.27 4.04 -0.80
C PRO A 39 7.75 5.46 -1.09
N ARG A 40 7.93 5.93 -2.33
CA ARG A 40 7.45 7.25 -2.77
C ARG A 40 5.91 7.34 -2.83
N LEU A 41 5.22 6.27 -3.24
CA LEU A 41 3.76 6.23 -3.22
C LEU A 41 3.26 6.25 -1.78
N LEU A 42 3.85 5.42 -0.91
CA LEU A 42 3.49 5.32 0.51
C LEU A 42 3.67 6.68 1.20
N GLU A 43 4.84 7.30 1.07
CA GLU A 43 5.11 8.63 1.63
C GLU A 43 4.14 9.70 1.11
N ALA A 44 3.79 9.65 -0.18
CA ALA A 44 2.84 10.60 -0.75
C ALA A 44 1.42 10.40 -0.21
N ALA A 45 0.96 9.17 -0.06
CA ALA A 45 -0.35 8.84 0.48
C ALA A 45 -0.44 9.24 1.97
N HIS A 46 0.53 8.79 2.76
CA HIS A 46 0.59 9.08 4.20
C HIS A 46 0.68 10.58 4.51
N ARG A 47 1.42 11.36 3.71
CA ARG A 47 1.44 12.83 3.87
C ARG A 47 0.08 13.51 3.69
N HIS A 48 -0.85 12.86 3.01
CA HIS A 48 -2.20 13.35 2.80
C HIS A 48 -3.23 12.61 3.67
N GLY A 49 -2.78 11.80 4.65
CA GLY A 49 -3.66 11.03 5.52
C GLY A 49 -4.40 9.89 4.80
N VAL A 50 -3.87 9.43 3.66
CA VAL A 50 -4.48 8.36 2.86
C VAL A 50 -3.76 7.06 3.13
N GLU A 51 -4.51 6.01 3.48
CA GLU A 51 -3.99 4.67 3.67
C GLU A 51 -3.66 3.99 2.33
N VAL A 52 -2.76 3.01 2.35
CA VAL A 52 -2.44 2.16 1.20
C VAL A 52 -2.65 0.70 1.58
N HIS A 53 -3.59 0.04 0.89
CA HIS A 53 -3.85 -1.38 1.03
C HIS A 53 -3.44 -2.13 -0.24
N VAL A 54 -2.83 -3.31 -0.05
CA VAL A 54 -2.33 -4.14 -1.15
C VAL A 54 -3.13 -5.43 -1.30
N TRP A 55 -3.56 -5.70 -2.52
CA TRP A 55 -4.26 -6.94 -2.88
C TRP A 55 -3.53 -7.68 -4.02
N THR A 56 -3.62 -9.00 -4.17
CA THR A 56 -3.88 -10.01 -3.15
C THR A 56 -2.52 -10.59 -2.73
N VAL A 57 -2.19 -10.57 -1.44
CA VAL A 57 -0.89 -11.04 -0.93
C VAL A 57 -1.08 -12.33 -0.16
N ASN A 58 -0.57 -13.43 -0.70
CA ASN A 58 -0.73 -14.77 -0.12
C ASN A 58 0.56 -15.34 0.47
N ASP A 59 1.72 -14.73 0.16
CA ASP A 59 3.02 -15.18 0.65
C ASP A 59 3.42 -14.49 1.97
N PRO A 60 3.81 -15.24 3.02
CA PRO A 60 4.22 -14.69 4.32
C PRO A 60 5.38 -13.68 4.27
N ALA A 61 6.37 -13.93 3.42
CA ALA A 61 7.53 -13.06 3.30
C ALA A 61 7.13 -11.74 2.65
N ASP A 62 6.27 -11.78 1.64
CA ASP A 62 5.70 -10.57 1.05
C ASP A 62 4.79 -9.82 2.02
N MET A 63 3.98 -10.51 2.83
CA MET A 63 3.18 -9.86 3.89
C MET A 63 4.08 -9.06 4.84
N SER A 64 5.11 -9.70 5.39
CA SER A 64 6.03 -9.09 6.34
C SER A 64 6.80 -7.92 5.71
N ARG A 65 7.26 -8.10 4.47
CA ARG A 65 7.99 -7.07 3.72
C ARG A 65 7.11 -5.85 3.41
N LEU A 66 5.87 -6.05 2.98
CA LEU A 66 4.96 -4.97 2.60
C LEU A 66 4.52 -4.18 3.84
N VAL A 67 4.12 -4.86 4.92
CA VAL A 67 3.81 -4.21 6.20
C VAL A 67 5.03 -3.46 6.73
N GLY A 68 6.22 -4.08 6.72
CA GLY A 68 7.47 -3.43 7.11
C GLY A 68 7.86 -2.23 6.24
N MET A 69 7.35 -2.13 5.01
CA MET A 69 7.54 -0.98 4.12
C MET A 69 6.60 0.19 4.46
N GLY A 70 5.57 -0.04 5.29
CA GLY A 70 4.53 0.94 5.63
C GLY A 70 3.23 0.78 4.84
N VAL A 71 2.95 -0.41 4.28
CA VAL A 71 1.59 -0.72 3.82
C VAL A 71 0.67 -0.84 5.02
N ASP A 72 -0.47 -0.15 4.98
CA ASP A 72 -1.42 -0.06 6.10
C ASP A 72 -2.36 -1.28 6.17
N GLY A 73 -2.59 -1.94 5.04
CA GLY A 73 -3.50 -3.08 4.96
C GLY A 73 -3.13 -4.08 3.87
N ILE A 74 -3.43 -5.35 4.11
CA ILE A 74 -3.26 -6.43 3.13
C ILE A 74 -4.60 -7.13 2.94
N VAL A 75 -4.95 -7.39 1.67
CA VAL A 75 -6.02 -8.30 1.30
C VAL A 75 -5.39 -9.63 0.89
N THR A 76 -5.88 -10.73 1.47
CA THR A 76 -5.31 -12.07 1.30
C THR A 76 -6.41 -13.12 1.18
N ASP A 77 -6.14 -14.17 0.42
CA ASP A 77 -6.96 -15.38 0.42
C ASP A 77 -6.57 -16.33 1.57
N ARG A 78 -5.45 -16.05 2.25
CA ARG A 78 -4.82 -16.90 3.27
C ARG A 78 -4.78 -16.22 4.64
N VAL A 79 -5.97 -15.99 5.20
CA VAL A 79 -6.12 -15.35 6.52
C VAL A 79 -5.42 -16.17 7.62
N ASP A 80 -5.43 -17.50 7.52
CA ASP A 80 -4.71 -18.41 8.42
C ASP A 80 -3.20 -18.10 8.47
N VAL A 81 -2.61 -17.87 7.30
CA VAL A 81 -1.20 -17.53 7.15
C VAL A 81 -0.94 -16.10 7.64
N ALA A 82 -1.81 -15.15 7.28
CA ALA A 82 -1.65 -13.76 7.68
C ALA A 82 -1.71 -13.58 9.20
N LEU A 83 -2.62 -14.26 9.91
CA LEU A 83 -2.68 -14.23 11.37
C LEU A 83 -1.41 -14.79 12.02
N THR A 84 -0.87 -15.89 11.48
CA THR A 84 0.39 -16.47 11.99
C THR A 84 1.58 -15.53 11.74
N THR A 85 1.60 -14.88 10.58
CA THR A 85 2.72 -14.06 10.11
C THR A 85 2.74 -12.68 10.74
N LEU A 86 1.58 -12.02 10.82
CA LEU A 86 1.43 -10.62 11.23
C LEU A 86 0.77 -10.46 12.61
N GLY A 87 0.09 -11.48 13.12
CA GLY A 87 -0.58 -11.45 14.43
C GLY A 87 0.29 -10.97 15.59
N PRO A 88 1.56 -11.42 15.71
CA PRO A 88 2.48 -10.90 16.74
C PRO A 88 2.74 -9.39 16.65
N ALA A 89 2.66 -8.81 15.45
CA ALA A 89 2.85 -7.37 15.22
C ALA A 89 1.56 -6.55 15.41
N LEU A 90 0.39 -7.20 15.36
CA LEU A 90 -0.93 -6.55 15.50
C LEU A 90 -1.41 -6.44 16.95
N GLY A 91 -0.62 -6.88 17.94
CA GLY A 91 -0.89 -6.64 19.35
C GLY A 91 -2.16 -7.30 19.88
N HIS A 92 -2.51 -8.50 19.37
CA HIS A 92 -3.54 -9.30 20.02
C HIS A 92 -2.98 -9.93 21.32
N PRO A 93 -3.71 -9.87 22.46
CA PRO A 93 -3.37 -10.66 23.64
C PRO A 93 -3.46 -12.17 23.36
#